data_AF-A0A4U1IJX5-F1
#
_entry.id   AF-A0A4U1IJX5-F1
#
_cell.length_a   1.000
_cell.length_b   1.000
_cell.length_c   1.000
_cell.angle_alpha   90.00
_cell.angle_beta   90.00
_cell.angle_gamma   90.00
#
_symmetry.space_group_name_H-M   'P 1'
#
loop_
_entity.id
_entity.type
_entity.pdbx_description
1 polymer ?
#
loop_
_entity_poly.entity_id
_entity_poly.type
_entity_poly.pdbx_seq_one_letter_code
_entity_poly.pdbx_strand_id
1 'polypeptide(L)'
;MHKIRLLVPVSALLLSACGKSSDSVPAPAGSAAPAATSAAAPTPAASAAAAPAETSAYSIVLEAPDAIAITAMGGGALLSVSNLHLPLGEGPLVQDPAFMKGLKKGEPSYGIGGEWPKSAWIGAVDEDLKAKVYKWFDSLGGRWEPQSILREGEIVHGIATIGDNVVLAIAMPSNDIRMALVGGKGGVLPAPTAAKKAAPVGEGEGAEEAPRDTPPEDDKSCKVKMSSTEPYVFTGTPTGEAFAAGYECQDGGGKGAPMVERWEAKKVRGTVEPLPAPASGSLKIGGLVAVSATDVWVFGNAGGAPYFAHWDGKAWALEKAPSEKEINDFIVIEGGAFLAASKDGLYTKKPGGTWEAVALPKKLEGFEPGAVYARTTSDVWVYGRAGSTRYLLRSTKVDKPVVMPSEKEVQATLTSNFRYPATPLCVKPYAHLFSIGPSAAPIPKEFPAVKKSFEGKKFDGAKLVVEDDGRSLFVGAKATNIEQAEAIVKAFAEATPKMTPRVFCHDPLVKKDVDWP
;
A
#
# COMPACT_ATOMS: atom_id res chain seq x y z
N MET A 1 -33.62 -38.64 0.82
CA MET A 1 -33.25 -39.69 1.80
C MET A 1 -31.91 -40.26 1.38
N HIS A 2 -30.84 -40.06 2.15
CA HIS A 2 -29.66 -40.92 2.27
C HIS A 2 -28.88 -40.40 3.49
N LYS A 3 -28.87 -41.19 4.56
CA LYS A 3 -28.17 -40.90 5.83
C LYS A 3 -26.71 -41.34 5.68
N ILE A 4 -25.75 -40.48 6.00
CA ILE A 4 -24.35 -40.87 6.21
C ILE A 4 -23.99 -40.58 7.67
N ARG A 5 -23.50 -41.63 8.33
CA ARG A 5 -23.13 -41.71 9.75
C ARG A 5 -21.77 -41.04 10.00
N LEU A 6 -21.72 -40.33 11.13
CA LEU A 6 -20.53 -39.86 11.83
C LEU A 6 -19.56 -41.01 12.14
N LEU A 7 -18.26 -40.74 11.98
CA LEU A 7 -17.16 -41.50 12.58
C LEU A 7 -16.11 -40.50 13.11
N VAL A 8 -15.82 -40.62 14.40
CA VAL A 8 -14.79 -39.89 15.17
C VAL A 8 -13.57 -40.80 15.32
N PRO A 9 -12.35 -40.25 15.28
CA PRO A 9 -11.26 -40.71 16.15
C PRO A 9 -10.73 -39.51 16.97
N VAL A 10 -10.72 -39.52 18.31
CA VAL A 10 -9.76 -40.18 19.22
C VAL A 10 -8.31 -39.92 18.80
N SER A 11 -7.68 -38.92 19.43
CA SER A 11 -6.22 -38.78 19.52
C SER A 11 -5.82 -38.56 20.98
N ALA A 12 -4.81 -39.32 21.38
CA ALA A 12 -4.42 -39.62 22.75
C ALA A 12 -3.58 -38.52 23.41
N LEU A 13 -3.72 -38.42 24.74
CA LEU A 13 -2.80 -37.75 25.64
C LEU A 13 -1.43 -38.45 25.66
N LEU A 14 -0.36 -37.67 25.58
CA LEU A 14 0.97 -38.06 26.05
C LEU A 14 1.36 -37.16 27.23
N LEU A 15 1.29 -37.75 28.43
CA LEU A 15 2.00 -37.31 29.62
C LEU A 15 3.45 -37.80 29.51
N SER A 16 4.42 -36.93 29.79
CA SER A 16 5.76 -37.38 30.20
C SER A 16 6.19 -36.65 31.48
N ALA A 17 6.84 -37.44 32.33
CA ALA A 17 6.98 -37.32 33.76
C ALA A 17 7.93 -36.23 34.28
N CYS A 18 7.71 -35.90 35.54
CA CYS A 18 8.61 -35.19 36.45
C CYS A 18 9.96 -35.91 36.62
N GLY A 19 11.03 -35.12 36.76
CA GLY A 19 12.25 -35.49 37.47
C GLY A 19 12.65 -34.35 38.43
N LYS A 20 12.81 -34.67 39.72
CA LYS A 20 13.26 -33.76 40.78
C LYS A 20 14.69 -34.12 41.23
N SER A 21 15.35 -33.06 41.74
CA SER A 21 16.45 -32.97 42.71
C SER A 21 17.89 -33.32 42.30
N SER A 22 18.77 -32.31 42.39
CA SER A 22 19.78 -32.28 43.48
C SER A 22 20.35 -30.86 43.62
N ASP A 23 20.27 -30.32 44.84
CA ASP A 23 20.99 -29.15 45.34
C ASP A 23 22.50 -29.42 45.44
N SER A 24 23.33 -28.40 45.18
CA SER A 24 24.45 -28.04 46.07
C SER A 24 25.16 -26.75 45.60
N VAL A 25 25.11 -25.72 46.44
CA VAL A 25 26.04 -24.58 46.49
C VAL A 25 27.23 -24.99 47.38
N PRO A 26 28.44 -24.47 47.12
CA PRO A 26 29.03 -23.57 48.11
C PRO A 26 29.77 -22.36 47.49
N ALA A 27 29.64 -21.21 48.15
CA ALA A 27 30.67 -20.17 48.22
C ALA A 27 31.36 -20.29 49.61
N PRO A 28 32.54 -19.70 49.88
CA PRO A 28 32.60 -18.26 50.09
C PRO A 28 33.92 -17.51 49.78
N ALA A 29 33.75 -16.19 49.68
CA ALA A 29 34.60 -15.08 50.16
C ALA A 29 35.95 -14.74 49.50
N GLY A 30 36.05 -13.48 49.09
CA GLY A 30 37.29 -12.75 48.80
C GLY A 30 37.01 -11.29 48.46
N SER A 31 36.79 -10.48 49.48
CA SER A 31 36.68 -9.01 49.44
C SER A 31 37.96 -8.35 48.92
N ALA A 32 37.85 -7.42 47.96
CA ALA A 32 38.62 -6.16 47.93
C ALA A 32 38.19 -5.28 46.73
N ALA A 33 37.79 -4.05 47.03
CA ALA A 33 37.88 -2.88 46.16
C ALA A 33 38.54 -1.76 47.00
N PRO A 34 39.06 -0.64 46.43
CA PRO A 34 39.08 -0.24 45.02
C PRO A 34 40.47 0.25 44.54
N ALA A 35 40.65 0.36 43.22
CA ALA A 35 41.66 1.26 42.65
C ALA A 35 41.16 1.81 41.31
N ALA A 36 40.94 3.11 41.28
CA ALA A 36 40.64 3.88 40.08
C ALA A 36 41.80 3.80 39.09
N THR A 37 41.51 3.41 37.85
CA THR A 37 42.38 3.69 36.70
C THR A 37 41.53 4.14 35.53
N SER A 38 41.95 5.29 35.01
CA SER A 38 41.43 6.02 33.86
C SER A 38 41.20 5.11 32.65
N ALA A 39 39.96 5.04 32.16
CA ALA A 39 39.63 4.38 30.92
C ALA A 39 39.98 5.30 29.74
N ALA A 40 40.98 4.90 28.95
CA ALA A 40 41.23 5.45 27.64
C ALA A 40 40.01 5.18 26.72
N ALA A 41 39.67 6.18 25.91
CA ALA A 41 38.56 6.15 24.97
C ALA A 41 38.64 4.96 24.00
N PRO A 42 37.52 4.29 23.66
CA PRO A 42 37.52 3.30 22.61
C PRO A 42 37.76 4.01 21.26
N THR A 43 38.79 3.56 20.57
CA THR A 43 39.10 3.91 19.17
C THR A 43 37.87 3.58 18.30
N PRO A 44 37.47 4.44 17.34
CA PRO A 44 36.35 4.11 16.47
C PRO A 44 36.70 2.86 15.65
N ALA A 45 35.86 1.83 15.79
CA ALA A 45 35.93 0.65 14.93
C ALA A 45 35.79 1.10 13.48
N ALA A 46 36.79 0.75 12.67
CA ALA A 46 36.79 1.00 11.25
C ALA A 46 35.49 0.47 10.63
N SER A 47 34.82 1.32 9.86
CA SER A 47 33.72 0.96 8.98
C SER A 47 34.15 -0.25 8.15
N ALA A 48 33.52 -1.40 8.41
CA ALA A 48 33.64 -2.55 7.54
C ALA A 48 32.93 -2.19 6.23
N ALA A 49 33.68 -1.65 5.27
CA ALA A 49 33.25 -1.60 3.89
C ALA A 49 32.89 -3.03 3.46
N ALA A 50 31.63 -3.23 3.08
CA ALA A 50 31.12 -4.51 2.64
C ALA A 50 31.96 -5.04 1.47
N ALA A 51 32.47 -6.27 1.60
CA ALA A 51 33.04 -7.00 0.47
C ALA A 51 31.91 -7.31 -0.56
N PRO A 52 32.17 -7.20 -1.88
CA PRO A 52 31.11 -7.29 -2.87
C PRO A 52 30.71 -8.76 -3.10
N ALA A 53 29.49 -9.12 -2.71
CA ALA A 53 28.81 -10.25 -3.32
C ALA A 53 28.32 -9.79 -4.72
N GLU A 54 28.98 -10.25 -5.77
CA GLU A 54 28.96 -9.65 -7.11
C GLU A 54 27.69 -9.87 -7.96
N THR A 55 26.63 -10.49 -7.45
CA THR A 55 25.34 -10.55 -8.17
C THR A 55 24.19 -10.27 -7.23
N SER A 56 23.51 -9.15 -7.45
CA SER A 56 22.25 -8.80 -6.78
C SER A 56 21.22 -9.91 -6.97
N ALA A 57 20.55 -10.30 -5.87
CA ALA A 57 19.38 -11.18 -5.93
C ALA A 57 18.14 -10.46 -6.51
N TYR A 58 18.18 -9.13 -6.57
CA TYR A 58 17.12 -8.30 -7.10
C TYR A 58 17.32 -7.97 -8.57
N SER A 59 16.23 -8.01 -9.34
CA SER A 59 16.14 -7.52 -10.71
C SER A 59 15.22 -6.31 -10.78
N ILE A 60 15.46 -5.42 -11.75
CA ILE A 60 14.53 -4.32 -12.03
C ILE A 60 13.36 -4.88 -12.84
N VAL A 61 12.15 -4.76 -12.29
CA VAL A 61 10.92 -5.17 -12.96
C VAL A 61 10.34 -4.03 -13.78
N LEU A 62 10.40 -2.81 -13.23
CA LEU A 62 9.73 -1.65 -13.81
C LEU A 62 10.49 -0.37 -13.51
N GLU A 63 10.49 0.54 -14.48
CA GLU A 63 11.02 1.90 -14.40
C GLU A 63 9.86 2.88 -14.70
N ALA A 64 9.70 3.91 -13.88
CA ALA A 64 8.66 4.93 -14.08
C ALA A 64 9.21 6.34 -13.83
N PRO A 65 8.75 7.35 -14.59
CA PRO A 65 9.14 8.74 -14.35
C PRO A 65 8.43 9.35 -13.13
N ASP A 66 7.25 8.85 -12.77
CA ASP A 66 6.39 9.38 -11.70
C ASP A 66 6.31 8.44 -10.50
N ALA A 67 5.54 8.86 -9.49
CA ALA A 67 5.42 8.14 -8.22
C ALA A 67 4.90 6.71 -8.40
N ILE A 68 5.52 5.80 -7.63
CA ILE A 68 5.10 4.43 -7.44
C ILE A 68 4.72 4.27 -5.96
N ALA A 69 3.62 3.57 -5.69
CA ALA A 69 3.28 3.14 -4.34
C ALA A 69 2.93 1.65 -4.33
N ILE A 70 3.42 0.92 -3.32
CA ILE A 70 2.97 -0.45 -3.02
C ILE A 70 2.00 -0.37 -1.85
N THR A 71 0.85 -1.00 -2.00
CA THR A 71 -0.13 -1.16 -0.92
C THR A 71 -0.26 -2.65 -0.59
N ALA A 72 0.29 -3.06 0.55
CA ALA A 72 0.10 -4.40 1.08
C ALA A 72 -1.31 -4.58 1.65
N MET A 73 -1.88 -5.76 1.44
CA MET A 73 -3.25 -6.14 1.81
C MET A 73 -3.27 -7.57 2.31
N GLY A 74 -4.35 -7.98 2.98
CA GLY A 74 -4.53 -9.39 3.33
C GLY A 74 -4.46 -10.24 2.06
N GLY A 75 -3.51 -11.18 1.97
CA GLY A 75 -3.38 -12.08 0.82
C GLY A 75 -2.70 -11.53 -0.43
N GLY A 76 -2.26 -10.26 -0.47
CA GLY A 76 -1.61 -9.70 -1.66
C GLY A 76 -1.13 -8.26 -1.53
N ALA A 77 -0.70 -7.67 -2.65
CA ALA A 77 -0.42 -6.24 -2.74
C ALA A 77 -0.82 -5.69 -4.11
N LEU A 78 -1.08 -4.38 -4.16
CA LEU A 78 -1.29 -3.62 -5.38
C LEU A 78 -0.16 -2.60 -5.57
N LEU A 79 0.23 -2.43 -6.81
CA LEU A 79 1.14 -1.38 -7.29
C LEU A 79 0.32 -0.28 -7.94
N SER A 80 0.47 0.95 -7.44
CA SER A 80 -0.04 2.14 -8.10
C SER A 80 1.09 2.86 -8.80
N VAL A 81 0.94 3.11 -10.11
CA VAL A 81 1.93 3.78 -10.95
C VAL A 81 1.21 4.54 -12.07
N SER A 82 1.45 5.86 -12.18
CA SER A 82 0.85 6.70 -13.22
C SER A 82 -0.68 6.54 -13.38
N ASN A 83 -1.42 6.47 -12.26
CA ASN A 83 -2.87 6.20 -12.21
C ASN A 83 -3.31 4.85 -12.82
N LEU A 84 -2.38 3.91 -12.98
CA LEU A 84 -2.65 2.50 -13.21
C LEU A 84 -2.46 1.74 -11.89
N HIS A 85 -3.27 0.70 -11.73
CA HIS A 85 -3.24 -0.19 -10.58
C HIS A 85 -3.00 -1.62 -11.06
N LEU A 86 -1.94 -2.24 -10.55
CA LEU A 86 -1.44 -3.52 -11.03
C LEU A 86 -1.27 -4.48 -9.84
N PRO A 87 -1.86 -5.68 -9.88
CA PRO A 87 -1.67 -6.64 -8.80
C PRO A 87 -0.24 -7.21 -8.78
N LEU A 88 0.31 -7.31 -7.56
CA LEU A 88 1.60 -7.96 -7.33
C LEU A 88 1.39 -9.45 -7.02
N GLY A 89 1.51 -10.28 -8.06
CA GLY A 89 1.28 -11.73 -8.03
C GLY A 89 2.56 -12.57 -8.11
N GLU A 90 2.38 -13.89 -8.27
CA GLU A 90 3.48 -14.84 -8.55
C GLU A 90 4.03 -14.63 -9.95
N GLY A 91 3.13 -14.42 -10.91
CA GLY A 91 3.43 -14.24 -12.31
C GLY A 91 4.11 -12.91 -12.64
N PRO A 92 4.27 -12.63 -13.95
CA PRO A 92 4.70 -11.31 -14.40
C PRO A 92 3.66 -10.26 -13.99
N LEU A 93 4.12 -9.01 -13.95
CA LEU A 93 3.22 -7.87 -13.77
C LEU A 93 2.28 -7.80 -14.99
N VAL A 94 0.99 -7.49 -14.76
CA VAL A 94 -0.02 -7.44 -15.82
C VAL A 94 -0.92 -6.23 -15.68
N GLN A 95 -1.21 -5.58 -16.80
CA GLN A 95 -2.24 -4.55 -16.95
C GLN A 95 -3.47 -5.22 -17.56
N ASP A 96 -4.46 -5.56 -16.74
CA ASP A 96 -5.75 -6.08 -17.21
C ASP A 96 -6.82 -4.97 -17.12
N PRO A 97 -7.44 -4.56 -18.25
CA PRO A 97 -8.48 -3.54 -18.21
C PRO A 97 -9.73 -3.98 -17.44
N ALA A 98 -9.94 -5.28 -17.22
CA ALA A 98 -11.01 -5.77 -16.35
C ALA A 98 -10.84 -5.24 -14.91
N PHE A 99 -9.60 -5.09 -14.44
CA PHE A 99 -9.32 -4.56 -13.11
C PHE A 99 -9.77 -3.10 -12.93
N MET A 100 -9.74 -2.31 -14.01
CA MET A 100 -10.14 -0.90 -13.95
C MET A 100 -11.65 -0.71 -14.13
N LYS A 101 -12.43 -1.79 -14.28
CA LYS A 101 -13.88 -1.71 -14.48
C LYS A 101 -14.57 -1.15 -13.23
N GLY A 102 -15.44 -0.16 -13.42
CA GLY A 102 -16.14 0.53 -12.33
C GLY A 102 -15.40 1.73 -11.74
N LEU A 103 -14.12 1.91 -12.08
CA LEU A 103 -13.41 3.17 -11.83
C LEU A 103 -13.80 4.18 -12.90
N LYS A 104 -14.06 5.43 -12.49
CA LYS A 104 -14.25 6.50 -13.46
C LYS A 104 -12.85 6.90 -13.94
N LYS A 105 -12.72 6.95 -15.25
CA LYS A 105 -11.44 7.14 -15.94
C LYS A 105 -10.92 8.54 -15.64
N GLY A 106 -9.67 8.62 -15.17
CA GLY A 106 -9.03 9.89 -14.82
C GLY A 106 -9.31 10.38 -13.40
N GLU A 107 -10.08 9.64 -12.58
CA GLU A 107 -10.16 9.92 -11.15
C GLU A 107 -8.84 9.53 -10.47
N PRO A 108 -8.16 10.45 -9.77
CA PRO A 108 -6.99 10.09 -8.98
C PRO A 108 -7.43 9.24 -7.78
N SER A 109 -6.73 8.14 -7.56
CA SER A 109 -6.85 7.33 -6.35
C SER A 109 -5.90 7.84 -5.27
N TYR A 110 -6.31 7.86 -4.01
CA TYR A 110 -5.45 8.30 -2.89
C TYR A 110 -5.29 7.27 -1.77
N GLY A 111 -5.93 6.11 -1.87
CA GLY A 111 -5.79 5.04 -0.89
C GLY A 111 -6.33 3.72 -1.41
N ILE A 112 -5.69 2.62 -1.05
CA ILE A 112 -6.09 1.27 -1.41
C ILE A 112 -5.91 0.40 -0.17
N GLY A 113 -6.67 -0.69 -0.04
CA GLY A 113 -6.44 -1.69 0.99
C GLY A 113 -7.51 -2.78 1.01
N GLY A 114 -7.49 -3.63 2.03
CA GLY A 114 -8.43 -4.75 2.21
C GLY A 114 -7.74 -6.11 2.23
N GLU A 115 -8.46 -7.16 1.81
CA GLU A 115 -7.97 -8.52 1.60
C GLU A 115 -8.02 -8.88 0.11
N TRP A 116 -6.92 -8.72 -0.59
CA TRP A 116 -6.80 -9.04 -2.01
C TRP A 116 -6.59 -10.55 -2.25
N PRO A 117 -7.27 -11.17 -3.25
CA PRO A 117 -8.20 -10.61 -4.23
C PRO A 117 -9.68 -10.69 -3.83
N LYS A 118 -10.00 -11.12 -2.61
CA LYS A 118 -11.39 -11.36 -2.18
C LYS A 118 -12.20 -10.07 -2.07
N SER A 119 -11.55 -9.02 -1.56
CA SER A 119 -12.16 -7.77 -1.16
C SER A 119 -11.11 -6.67 -1.07
N ALA A 120 -11.21 -5.65 -1.90
CA ALA A 120 -10.37 -4.46 -1.78
C ALA A 120 -11.24 -3.21 -1.80
N TRP A 121 -10.73 -2.11 -1.27
CA TRP A 121 -11.30 -0.79 -1.50
C TRP A 121 -10.25 0.11 -2.15
N ILE A 122 -10.76 1.15 -2.79
CA ILE A 122 -9.97 2.25 -3.31
C ILE A 122 -10.68 3.56 -3.00
N GLY A 123 -9.94 4.50 -2.43
CA GLY A 123 -10.35 5.88 -2.24
C GLY A 123 -10.04 6.63 -3.53
N ALA A 124 -11.04 7.30 -4.09
CA ALA A 124 -10.91 8.13 -5.29
C ALA A 124 -11.54 9.50 -5.05
N VAL A 125 -11.06 10.52 -5.77
CA VAL A 125 -11.72 11.83 -5.77
C VAL A 125 -12.73 11.84 -6.90
N ASP A 126 -14.01 11.96 -6.55
CA ASP A 126 -15.06 12.21 -7.53
C ASP A 126 -15.10 13.71 -7.81
N GLU A 127 -14.64 14.10 -9.01
CA GLU A 127 -14.63 15.49 -9.44
C GLU A 127 -16.03 16.10 -9.62
N ASP A 128 -17.04 15.29 -9.95
CA ASP A 128 -18.41 15.80 -10.15
C ASP A 128 -19.02 16.17 -8.80
N LEU A 129 -18.75 15.36 -7.78
CA LEU A 129 -19.18 15.59 -6.41
C LEU A 129 -18.25 16.51 -5.62
N LYS A 130 -17.04 16.78 -6.14
CA LYS A 130 -15.92 17.41 -5.42
C LYS A 130 -15.67 16.74 -4.06
N ALA A 131 -15.83 15.43 -4.01
CA ALA A 131 -15.85 14.67 -2.76
C ALA A 131 -14.96 13.42 -2.84
N LYS A 132 -14.47 13.00 -1.67
CA LYS A 132 -13.78 11.73 -1.49
C LYS A 132 -14.80 10.59 -1.53
N VAL A 133 -14.71 9.74 -2.55
CA VAL A 133 -15.53 8.54 -2.68
C VAL A 133 -14.69 7.29 -2.39
N TYR A 134 -15.34 6.24 -1.91
CA TYR A 134 -14.73 4.95 -1.67
C TYR A 134 -15.45 3.95 -2.56
N LYS A 135 -14.68 3.11 -3.23
CA LYS A 135 -15.21 2.04 -4.07
C LYS A 135 -14.71 0.70 -3.55
N TRP A 136 -15.57 -0.31 -3.59
CA TRP A 136 -15.29 -1.67 -3.18
C TRP A 136 -15.13 -2.58 -4.39
N PHE A 137 -14.15 -3.47 -4.38
CA PHE A 137 -13.95 -4.46 -5.40
C PHE A 137 -14.87 -5.67 -5.16
N ASP A 138 -15.88 -5.83 -6.01
CA ASP A 138 -16.66 -7.06 -6.10
C ASP A 138 -15.84 -8.11 -6.86
N SER A 139 -15.30 -9.07 -6.12
CA SER A 139 -14.48 -10.15 -6.68
C SER A 139 -15.29 -11.14 -7.54
N LEU A 140 -16.61 -11.24 -7.37
CA LEU A 140 -17.47 -12.06 -8.23
C LEU A 140 -17.78 -11.34 -9.54
N GLY A 141 -18.04 -10.04 -9.48
CA GLY A 141 -18.31 -9.19 -10.65
C GLY A 141 -17.06 -8.68 -11.38
N GLY A 142 -15.89 -8.78 -10.74
CA GLY A 142 -14.61 -8.27 -11.24
C GLY A 142 -14.61 -6.76 -11.48
N ARG A 143 -15.24 -5.98 -10.59
CA ARG A 143 -15.41 -4.53 -10.77
C ARG A 143 -15.45 -3.75 -9.45
N TRP A 144 -15.13 -2.48 -9.53
CA TRP A 144 -15.23 -1.52 -8.43
C TRP A 144 -16.63 -0.90 -8.34
N GLU A 145 -17.19 -0.84 -7.13
CA GLU A 145 -18.55 -0.40 -6.84
C GLU A 145 -18.56 0.72 -5.79
N PRO A 146 -19.33 1.82 -5.97
CA PRO A 146 -19.41 2.88 -4.96
C PRO A 146 -19.88 2.38 -3.59
N GLN A 147 -19.30 2.95 -2.53
CA GLN A 147 -19.69 2.74 -1.13
C GLN A 147 -19.75 4.09 -0.39
N SER A 148 -20.86 4.35 0.31
CA SER A 148 -21.06 5.57 1.10
C SER A 148 -20.69 5.32 2.56
N ILE A 149 -19.40 5.38 2.88
CA ILE A 149 -18.88 5.13 4.25
C ILE A 149 -18.63 6.44 5.02
N LEU A 150 -18.30 7.52 4.32
CA LEU A 150 -17.98 8.81 4.92
C LEU A 150 -19.19 9.74 4.99
N ARG A 151 -19.22 10.52 6.07
CA ARG A 151 -20.11 11.67 6.27
C ARG A 151 -19.36 12.97 5.91
N GLU A 152 -20.10 14.05 5.82
CA GLU A 152 -19.52 15.38 5.59
C GLU A 152 -18.46 15.72 6.65
N GLY A 153 -17.31 16.24 6.21
CA GLY A 153 -16.18 16.61 7.07
C GLY A 153 -15.30 15.45 7.57
N GLU A 154 -15.65 14.19 7.28
CA GLU A 154 -14.85 13.03 7.69
C GLU A 154 -13.71 12.73 6.72
N ILE A 155 -12.59 12.25 7.26
CA ILE A 155 -11.40 11.89 6.49
C ILE A 155 -10.90 10.53 6.96
N VAL A 156 -10.61 9.61 6.02
CA VAL A 156 -9.90 8.37 6.36
C VAL A 156 -8.44 8.71 6.63
N HIS A 157 -7.98 8.40 7.83
CA HIS A 157 -6.59 8.59 8.25
C HIS A 157 -5.80 7.28 8.21
N GLY A 158 -6.47 6.16 8.47
CA GLY A 158 -5.81 4.87 8.50
C GLY A 158 -6.73 3.76 8.04
N ILE A 159 -6.10 2.68 7.59
CA ILE A 159 -6.77 1.43 7.31
C ILE A 159 -5.94 0.28 7.86
N ALA A 160 -6.63 -0.73 8.41
CA ALA A 160 -6.02 -2.00 8.73
C ALA A 160 -6.93 -3.18 8.39
N THR A 161 -6.30 -4.32 8.14
CA THR A 161 -6.95 -5.63 8.25
C THR A 161 -6.80 -6.11 9.69
N ILE A 162 -7.91 -6.45 10.35
CA ILE A 162 -7.98 -6.92 11.73
C ILE A 162 -8.76 -8.22 11.74
N GLY A 163 -8.06 -9.35 11.86
CA GLY A 163 -8.62 -10.67 11.59
C GLY A 163 -9.16 -10.76 10.16
N ASP A 164 -10.40 -11.19 10.01
CA ASP A 164 -11.12 -11.27 8.72
C ASP A 164 -11.78 -9.95 8.31
N ASN A 165 -11.58 -8.86 9.06
CA ASN A 165 -12.28 -7.59 8.87
C ASN A 165 -11.35 -6.50 8.34
N VAL A 166 -11.92 -5.59 7.55
CA VAL A 166 -11.25 -4.37 7.10
C VAL A 166 -11.85 -3.19 7.85
N VAL A 167 -10.99 -2.46 8.57
CA VAL A 167 -11.40 -1.37 9.45
C VAL A 167 -10.72 -0.07 9.03
N LEU A 168 -11.53 0.96 8.88
CA LEU A 168 -11.07 2.34 8.65
C LEU A 168 -11.00 3.08 9.98
N ALA A 169 -9.92 3.82 10.17
CA ALA A 169 -9.79 4.86 11.17
C ALA A 169 -10.11 6.20 10.51
N ILE A 170 -11.21 6.82 10.95
CA ILE A 170 -11.81 8.00 10.34
C ILE A 170 -11.69 9.16 11.32
N ALA A 171 -10.94 10.18 10.94
CA ALA A 171 -10.97 11.46 11.64
C ALA A 171 -12.30 12.16 11.36
N MET A 172 -12.88 12.66 12.44
CA MET A 172 -14.06 13.48 12.43
C MET A 172 -13.66 14.93 12.75
N PRO A 173 -14.55 15.90 12.47
CA PRO A 173 -14.39 17.26 12.98
C PRO A 173 -14.14 17.27 14.50
N SER A 174 -13.46 18.31 14.98
CA SER A 174 -13.26 18.57 16.42
C SER A 174 -12.43 17.51 17.16
N ASN A 175 -11.27 17.10 16.61
CA ASN A 175 -10.31 16.22 17.28
C ASN A 175 -10.91 14.89 17.78
N ASP A 176 -11.82 14.30 17.00
CA ASP A 176 -12.45 13.01 17.28
C ASP A 176 -12.11 11.98 16.19
N ILE A 177 -12.16 10.71 16.56
CA ILE A 177 -11.85 9.57 15.69
C ILE A 177 -12.91 8.50 15.89
N ARG A 178 -13.41 7.94 14.79
CA ARG A 178 -14.24 6.75 14.82
C ARG A 178 -13.67 5.64 13.96
N MET A 179 -13.95 4.40 14.34
CA MET A 179 -13.64 3.23 13.54
C MET A 179 -14.88 2.81 12.74
N ALA A 180 -14.67 2.34 11.50
CA ALA A 180 -15.74 1.85 10.65
C ALA A 180 -15.36 0.50 10.02
N LEU A 181 -16.28 -0.46 10.09
CA LEU A 181 -16.17 -1.70 9.33
C LEU A 181 -16.56 -1.43 7.88
N VAL A 182 -15.69 -1.82 6.94
CA VAL A 182 -15.93 -1.64 5.51
C VAL A 182 -15.91 -2.94 4.73
N GLY A 183 -15.58 -4.05 5.39
CA GLY A 183 -15.73 -5.40 4.86
C GLY A 183 -15.39 -6.46 5.91
N GLY A 184 -15.81 -7.70 5.66
CA GLY A 184 -15.61 -8.84 6.55
C GLY A 184 -16.91 -9.40 7.14
N LYS A 185 -16.80 -10.13 8.26
CA LYS A 185 -17.91 -10.90 8.87
C LYS A 185 -18.67 -10.13 9.95
N GLY A 186 -18.37 -8.85 10.16
CA GLY A 186 -18.85 -8.10 11.34
C GLY A 186 -17.94 -8.29 12.55
N GLY A 187 -18.24 -7.60 13.65
CA GLY A 187 -17.53 -7.80 14.90
C GLY A 187 -17.46 -6.56 15.79
N VAL A 188 -16.68 -6.70 16.86
CA VAL A 188 -16.39 -5.63 17.80
C VAL A 188 -15.36 -4.70 17.17
N LEU A 189 -15.74 -3.44 16.95
CA LEU A 189 -14.80 -2.42 16.50
C LEU A 189 -14.04 -1.83 17.70
N PRO A 190 -12.71 -1.62 17.57
CA PRO A 190 -11.98 -0.84 18.56
C PRO A 190 -12.54 0.59 18.60
N ALA A 191 -12.59 1.18 19.79
CA ALA A 191 -12.94 2.58 19.98
C ALA A 191 -11.70 3.33 20.51
N PRO A 192 -11.37 4.50 19.95
CA PRO A 192 -10.33 5.37 20.49
C PRO A 192 -10.55 5.70 21.96
N THR A 193 -9.48 5.73 22.73
CA THR A 193 -9.55 6.08 24.15
C THR A 193 -9.96 7.55 24.29
N ALA A 194 -11.05 7.81 25.01
CA ALA A 194 -11.51 9.17 25.29
C ALA A 194 -10.43 10.00 26.02
N ALA A 195 -10.30 11.26 25.63
CA ALA A 195 -9.50 12.22 26.38
C ALA A 195 -10.12 12.39 27.77
N LYS A 196 -9.30 12.62 28.80
CA LYS A 196 -9.84 13.07 30.08
C LYS A 196 -10.44 14.45 29.85
N LYS A 197 -11.67 14.70 30.32
CA LYS A 197 -12.20 16.07 30.35
C LYS A 197 -11.19 16.96 31.07
N ALA A 198 -10.77 18.05 30.44
CA ALA A 198 -10.12 19.13 31.17
C ALA A 198 -11.01 19.51 32.35
N ALA A 199 -10.41 19.74 33.53
CA ALA A 199 -11.15 20.41 34.59
C ALA A 199 -11.68 21.73 34.01
N PRO A 200 -12.94 22.13 34.31
CA PRO A 200 -13.43 23.42 33.84
C PRO A 200 -12.39 24.47 34.22
N VAL A 201 -11.90 25.20 33.23
CA VAL A 201 -11.10 26.41 33.47
C VAL A 201 -11.99 27.26 34.36
N GLY A 202 -11.53 27.53 35.59
CA GLY A 202 -12.32 28.27 36.57
C GLY A 202 -12.92 29.50 35.89
N GLU A 203 -14.23 29.65 36.01
CA GLU A 203 -14.94 30.81 35.50
C GLU A 203 -14.29 32.06 36.12
N GLY A 204 -13.40 32.68 35.37
CA GLY A 204 -12.98 34.04 35.65
C GLY A 204 -14.20 34.90 35.45
N GLU A 205 -14.76 35.41 36.53
CA GLU A 205 -15.83 36.40 36.50
C GLU A 205 -15.36 37.59 35.66
N GLY A 206 -15.86 37.69 34.42
CA GLY A 206 -15.60 38.81 33.52
C GLY A 206 -15.21 38.43 32.10
N ALA A 207 -16.03 37.64 31.39
CA ALA A 207 -15.99 37.60 29.93
C ALA A 207 -17.21 38.36 29.38
N GLU A 208 -16.94 39.52 28.81
CA GLU A 208 -17.89 40.33 28.04
C GLU A 208 -18.41 39.49 26.86
N GLU A 209 -19.74 39.42 26.66
CA GLU A 209 -20.35 38.67 25.55
C GLU A 209 -19.81 39.19 24.21
N ALA A 210 -18.96 38.40 23.55
CA ALA A 210 -18.55 38.67 22.19
C ALA A 210 -19.77 38.63 21.23
N PRO A 211 -19.84 39.50 20.21
CA PRO A 211 -20.98 39.58 19.30
C PRO A 211 -21.21 38.27 18.53
N ARG A 212 -22.48 37.87 18.44
CA ARG A 212 -23.02 36.59 17.91
C ARG A 212 -22.82 36.32 16.41
N ASP A 213 -21.87 36.99 15.75
CA ASP A 213 -21.57 36.82 14.32
C ASP A 213 -20.14 36.31 14.05
N THR A 214 -19.43 35.85 15.08
CA THR A 214 -18.20 35.08 14.86
C THR A 214 -18.58 33.63 14.50
N PRO A 215 -18.07 33.07 13.38
CA PRO A 215 -18.19 31.63 13.13
C PRO A 215 -17.72 30.88 14.38
N PRO A 216 -18.39 29.78 14.79
CA PRO A 216 -17.93 29.03 15.94
C PRO A 216 -16.45 28.68 15.70
N GLU A 217 -15.57 29.11 16.60
CA GLU A 217 -14.18 28.66 16.58
C GLU A 217 -14.21 27.14 16.44
N ASP A 218 -13.45 26.58 15.49
CA ASP A 218 -13.31 25.14 15.35
C ASP A 218 -13.06 24.57 16.75
N ASP A 219 -13.98 23.76 17.29
CA ASP A 219 -13.82 23.21 18.63
C ASP A 219 -12.54 22.34 18.63
N LYS A 220 -11.43 22.91 19.11
CA LYS A 220 -10.11 22.25 19.17
C LYS A 220 -9.94 21.41 20.42
N SER A 221 -11.00 21.18 21.20
CA SER A 221 -10.90 20.33 22.39
C SER A 221 -10.73 18.87 22.00
N CYS A 222 -9.85 18.17 22.70
CA CYS A 222 -9.58 16.77 22.46
C CYS A 222 -10.75 15.90 22.93
N LYS A 223 -11.39 15.16 22.02
CA LYS A 223 -12.43 14.18 22.38
C LYS A 223 -11.81 12.81 22.69
N VAL A 224 -10.76 12.47 21.96
CA VAL A 224 -9.97 11.26 22.13
C VAL A 224 -8.52 11.62 22.42
N LYS A 225 -7.78 10.69 23.03
CA LYS A 225 -6.37 10.92 23.38
C LYS A 225 -5.46 11.03 22.17
N MET A 226 -5.75 10.28 21.12
CA MET A 226 -5.00 10.33 19.86
C MET A 226 -5.42 11.56 19.07
N SER A 227 -4.47 12.39 18.65
CA SER A 227 -4.79 13.52 17.78
C SER A 227 -5.34 13.04 16.43
N SER A 228 -6.47 13.61 16.01
CA SER A 228 -7.02 13.38 14.66
C SER A 228 -6.44 14.32 13.61
N THR A 229 -5.76 15.39 14.03
CA THR A 229 -5.13 16.38 13.13
C THR A 229 -3.67 16.05 12.82
N GLU A 230 -3.05 15.17 13.62
CA GLU A 230 -1.71 14.66 13.34
C GLU A 230 -1.77 13.34 12.56
N PRO A 231 -0.76 13.06 11.71
CA PRO A 231 -0.63 11.76 11.07
C PRO A 231 -0.47 10.66 12.11
N TYR A 232 -1.25 9.59 11.98
CA TYR A 232 -1.07 8.35 12.73
C TYR A 232 -1.13 7.16 11.78
N VAL A 233 -0.52 6.06 12.19
CA VAL A 233 -0.54 4.79 11.47
C VAL A 233 -1.40 3.80 12.23
N PHE A 234 -2.15 2.99 11.49
CA PHE A 234 -3.09 2.02 12.04
C PHE A 234 -2.83 0.66 11.43
N THR A 235 -2.71 -0.37 12.25
CA THR A 235 -2.47 -1.75 11.79
C THR A 235 -3.24 -2.74 12.65
N GLY A 236 -3.35 -3.97 12.15
CA GLY A 236 -4.02 -5.07 12.81
C GLY A 236 -3.33 -6.39 12.54
N THR A 237 -3.68 -7.40 13.33
CA THR A 237 -3.13 -8.75 13.20
C THR A 237 -4.19 -9.70 12.63
N PRO A 238 -3.77 -10.83 12.04
CA PRO A 238 -4.70 -11.90 11.65
C PRO A 238 -5.48 -12.52 12.82
N THR A 239 -5.00 -12.37 14.05
CA THR A 239 -5.66 -12.84 15.28
C THR A 239 -6.68 -11.86 15.85
N GLY A 240 -6.73 -10.63 15.31
CA GLY A 240 -7.77 -9.64 15.59
C GLY A 240 -7.40 -8.55 16.59
N GLU A 241 -6.13 -8.45 16.99
CA GLU A 241 -5.61 -7.28 17.70
C GLU A 241 -5.46 -6.09 16.74
N ALA A 242 -5.49 -4.88 17.30
CA ALA A 242 -5.31 -3.63 16.57
C ALA A 242 -4.35 -2.69 17.30
N PHE A 243 -3.67 -1.85 16.54
CA PHE A 243 -2.69 -0.90 17.06
C PHE A 243 -2.74 0.41 16.26
N ALA A 244 -2.67 1.53 16.96
CA ALA A 244 -2.56 2.86 16.37
C ALA A 244 -1.37 3.60 16.99
N ALA A 245 -0.42 4.04 16.17
CA ALA A 245 0.71 4.85 16.63
C ALA A 245 0.58 6.27 16.09
N GLY A 246 0.62 7.25 16.98
CA GLY A 246 0.44 8.66 16.65
C GLY A 246 0.89 9.55 17.81
N TYR A 247 0.20 10.66 18.01
CA TYR A 247 0.56 11.65 19.02
C TYR A 247 -0.62 11.97 19.92
N GLU A 248 -0.32 12.32 21.17
CA GLU A 248 -1.32 12.84 22.09
C GLU A 248 -1.94 14.12 21.54
N CYS A 249 -3.27 14.19 21.59
CA CYS A 249 -4.01 15.40 21.32
C CYS A 249 -3.77 16.41 22.45
N GLN A 250 -3.51 17.66 22.08
CA GLN A 250 -3.43 18.77 23.01
C GLN A 250 -4.53 19.79 22.71
N ASP A 251 -5.28 20.18 23.74
CA ASP A 251 -6.28 21.24 23.63
C ASP A 251 -5.62 22.51 23.06
N GLY A 252 -6.28 23.15 22.10
CA GLY A 252 -5.74 24.31 21.38
C GLY A 252 -4.93 23.97 20.12
N GLY A 253 -4.69 22.69 19.82
CA GLY A 253 -4.17 22.23 18.52
C GLY A 253 -2.65 22.02 18.46
N GLY A 254 -2.06 21.47 19.52
CA GLY A 254 -0.63 21.12 19.58
C GLY A 254 -0.34 19.63 19.37
N LYS A 255 0.90 19.34 18.96
CA LYS A 255 1.42 17.98 18.83
C LYS A 255 1.97 17.50 20.18
N GLY A 256 1.26 16.58 20.83
CA GLY A 256 1.68 15.99 22.09
C GLY A 256 2.71 14.86 21.96
N ALA A 257 2.93 14.14 23.05
CA ALA A 257 3.91 13.06 23.11
C ALA A 257 3.51 11.89 22.19
N PRO A 258 4.48 11.20 21.55
CA PRO A 258 4.17 10.04 20.74
C PRO A 258 3.64 8.88 21.61
N MET A 259 2.61 8.21 21.13
CA MET A 259 1.96 7.11 21.84
C MET A 259 1.53 5.99 20.90
N VAL A 260 1.32 4.81 21.47
CA VAL A 260 0.61 3.70 20.82
C VAL A 260 -0.63 3.36 21.62
N GLU A 261 -1.78 3.30 20.97
CA GLU A 261 -2.98 2.67 21.52
C GLU A 261 -3.09 1.23 20.99
N ARG A 262 -3.27 0.27 21.90
CA ARG A 262 -3.41 -1.17 21.63
C ARG A 262 -4.79 -1.66 22.01
N TRP A 263 -5.42 -2.43 21.13
CA TRP A 263 -6.66 -3.16 21.42
C TRP A 263 -6.43 -4.65 21.30
N GLU A 264 -6.84 -5.38 22.33
CA GLU A 264 -6.88 -6.84 22.29
C GLU A 264 -8.00 -7.33 21.37
N ALA A 265 -7.86 -8.56 20.87
CA ALA A 265 -8.84 -9.17 20.01
C ALA A 265 -10.25 -9.13 20.64
N LYS A 266 -11.22 -8.65 19.86
CA LYS A 266 -12.64 -8.52 20.24
C LYS A 266 -12.92 -7.56 21.40
N LYS A 267 -11.99 -6.67 21.75
CA LYS A 267 -12.20 -5.62 22.78
C LYS A 267 -12.46 -4.27 22.14
N VAL A 268 -13.43 -3.53 22.70
CA VAL A 268 -13.72 -2.14 22.31
C VAL A 268 -12.70 -1.18 22.90
N ARG A 269 -12.33 -1.36 24.18
CA ARG A 269 -11.46 -0.42 24.90
C ARG A 269 -9.99 -0.83 24.75
N GLY A 270 -9.15 0.16 24.41
CA GLY A 270 -7.72 -0.01 24.26
C GLY A 270 -6.93 0.33 25.52
N THR A 271 -5.62 0.13 25.44
CA THR A 271 -4.62 0.60 26.39
C THR A 271 -3.68 1.55 25.68
N VAL A 272 -3.42 2.72 26.25
CA VAL A 272 -2.51 3.72 25.70
C VAL A 272 -1.16 3.58 26.39
N GLU A 273 -0.12 3.34 25.58
CA GLU A 273 1.27 3.18 26.00
C GLU A 273 2.11 4.32 25.44
N PRO A 274 2.96 4.98 26.24
CA PRO A 274 3.90 5.98 25.73
C PRO A 274 4.99 5.31 24.90
N LEU A 275 5.44 5.99 23.83
CA LEU A 275 6.64 5.59 23.11
C LEU A 275 7.89 6.13 23.83
N PRO A 276 9.00 5.36 23.86
CA PRO A 276 10.28 5.84 24.36
C PRO A 276 10.69 7.13 23.67
N ALA A 277 11.16 8.12 24.45
CA ALA A 277 11.59 9.39 23.87
C ALA A 277 12.78 9.17 22.90
N PRO A 278 12.79 9.83 21.73
CA PRO A 278 13.95 9.79 20.85
C PRO A 278 15.16 10.45 21.52
N ALA A 279 16.36 10.06 21.11
CA ALA A 279 17.59 10.66 21.62
C ALA A 279 17.71 12.17 21.32
N SER A 280 17.10 12.64 20.22
CA SER A 280 17.06 14.06 19.86
C SER A 280 15.90 14.38 18.92
N GLY A 281 15.39 15.61 18.99
CA GLY A 281 14.37 16.13 18.08
C GLY A 281 12.98 15.52 18.29
N SER A 282 12.01 16.00 17.50
CA SER A 282 10.64 15.48 17.52
C SER A 282 10.53 14.22 16.67
N LEU A 283 9.89 13.19 17.21
CA LEU A 283 9.60 11.96 16.45
C LEU A 283 8.59 12.27 15.33
N LYS A 284 8.92 11.81 14.13
CA LYS A 284 8.01 11.59 13.02
C LYS A 284 7.87 10.08 12.84
N ILE A 285 6.71 9.55 13.21
CA ILE A 285 6.35 8.14 13.02
C ILE A 285 6.27 7.87 11.52
N GLY A 286 7.03 6.88 11.05
CA GLY A 286 7.04 6.40 9.67
C GLY A 286 6.11 5.21 9.47
N GLY A 287 6.03 4.32 10.46
CA GLY A 287 5.16 3.15 10.38
C GLY A 287 5.11 2.31 11.65
N LEU A 288 4.25 1.29 11.59
CA LEU A 288 3.91 0.39 12.68
C LEU A 288 3.67 -1.01 12.12
N VAL A 289 4.41 -2.00 12.63
CA VAL A 289 4.30 -3.40 12.21
C VAL A 289 3.90 -4.24 13.41
N ALA A 290 2.72 -4.85 13.37
CA ALA A 290 2.26 -5.78 14.38
C ALA A 290 2.39 -7.21 13.87
N VAL A 291 3.37 -7.95 14.40
CA VAL A 291 3.55 -9.38 14.11
C VAL A 291 2.60 -10.19 14.99
N SER A 292 2.47 -9.81 16.26
CA SER A 292 1.55 -10.41 17.22
C SER A 292 1.19 -9.42 18.33
N ALA A 293 0.37 -9.84 19.29
CA ALA A 293 0.05 -9.04 20.49
C ALA A 293 1.27 -8.64 21.33
N THR A 294 2.38 -9.38 21.19
CA THR A 294 3.60 -9.25 22.00
C THR A 294 4.86 -9.02 21.16
N ASP A 295 4.69 -8.68 19.89
CA ASP A 295 5.79 -8.41 18.95
C ASP A 295 5.29 -7.35 17.98
N VAL A 296 5.57 -6.08 18.33
CA VAL A 296 5.11 -4.90 17.60
C VAL A 296 6.25 -3.91 17.49
N TRP A 297 6.42 -3.32 16.31
CA TRP A 297 7.52 -2.42 16.01
C TRP A 297 7.00 -1.07 15.56
N VAL A 298 7.56 0.00 16.09
CA VAL A 298 7.38 1.37 15.58
C VAL A 298 8.70 1.82 14.98
N PHE A 299 8.62 2.39 13.78
CA PHE A 299 9.77 3.00 13.12
C PHE A 299 9.45 4.41 12.65
N GLY A 300 10.49 5.20 12.45
CA GLY A 300 10.36 6.57 11.97
C GLY A 300 11.68 7.31 11.99
N ASN A 301 11.61 8.62 12.14
CA ASN A 301 12.78 9.49 12.20
C ASN A 301 12.63 10.58 13.27
N ALA A 302 13.73 10.92 13.92
CA ALA A 302 13.79 12.01 14.89
C ALA A 302 15.08 12.83 14.67
N GLY A 303 14.93 14.10 14.29
CA GLY A 303 16.08 14.98 14.01
C GLY A 303 17.03 14.49 12.90
N GLY A 304 16.53 13.69 11.95
CA GLY A 304 17.33 13.11 10.86
C GLY A 304 18.01 11.77 11.22
N ALA A 305 17.88 11.30 12.46
CA ALA A 305 18.27 9.96 12.89
C ALA A 305 17.09 8.98 12.81
N PRO A 306 17.34 7.67 12.62
CA PRO A 306 16.30 6.65 12.69
C PRO A 306 15.70 6.56 14.10
N TYR A 307 14.42 6.26 14.15
CA TYR A 307 13.74 5.81 15.35
C TYR A 307 13.27 4.38 15.12
N PHE A 308 13.57 3.48 16.07
CA PHE A 308 13.19 2.08 15.99
C PHE A 308 12.91 1.55 17.39
N ALA A 309 11.66 1.18 17.67
CA ALA A 309 11.21 0.73 18.97
C ALA A 309 10.41 -0.56 18.86
N HIS A 310 10.54 -1.42 19.86
CA HIS A 310 9.92 -2.74 19.93
C HIS A 310 9.09 -2.88 21.20
N TRP A 311 7.92 -3.48 21.06
CA TRP A 311 7.06 -3.94 22.14
C TRP A 311 7.20 -5.45 22.31
N ASP A 312 7.66 -5.86 23.49
CA ASP A 312 7.90 -7.27 23.82
C ASP A 312 6.70 -7.98 24.49
N GLY A 313 5.53 -7.35 24.50
CA GLY A 313 4.35 -7.79 25.26
C GLY A 313 4.20 -7.15 26.64
N LYS A 314 5.21 -6.39 27.11
CA LYS A 314 5.21 -5.75 28.43
C LYS A 314 5.60 -4.28 28.39
N ALA A 315 6.60 -3.92 27.60
CA ALA A 315 7.10 -2.56 27.51
C ALA A 315 7.67 -2.25 26.12
N TRP A 316 7.67 -0.96 25.78
CA TRP A 316 8.39 -0.47 24.62
C TRP A 316 9.85 -0.20 24.97
N ALA A 317 10.78 -0.61 24.11
CA ALA A 317 12.20 -0.29 24.22
C ALA A 317 12.77 0.14 22.87
N LEU A 318 13.76 1.05 22.88
CA LEU A 318 14.53 1.39 21.69
C LEU A 318 15.44 0.23 21.30
N GLU A 319 15.51 -0.03 20.01
CA GLU A 319 16.29 -1.11 19.42
C GLU A 319 17.30 -0.58 18.40
N LYS A 320 18.33 -1.36 18.09
CA LYS A 320 19.31 -0.96 17.08
C LYS A 320 18.67 -0.92 15.69
N ALA A 321 18.66 0.27 15.10
CA ALA A 321 18.19 0.52 13.74
C ALA A 321 19.09 -0.18 12.67
N PRO A 322 18.54 -0.42 11.46
CA PRO A 322 19.27 -1.04 10.34
C PRO A 322 20.45 -0.21 9.83
N SER A 323 20.34 1.11 9.85
CA SER A 323 21.39 2.05 9.48
C SER A 323 21.27 3.32 10.32
N GLU A 324 22.20 4.27 10.16
CA GLU A 324 22.17 5.58 10.80
C GLU A 324 21.28 6.59 10.06
N LYS A 325 20.54 6.14 9.03
CA LYS A 325 19.67 6.98 8.20
C LYS A 325 18.21 6.65 8.43
N GLU A 326 17.36 7.57 7.97
CA GLU A 326 15.91 7.48 8.07
C GLU A 326 15.40 6.13 7.53
N ILE A 327 14.51 5.48 8.29
CA ILE A 327 13.81 4.25 7.89
C ILE A 327 12.56 4.68 7.14
N ASN A 328 12.49 4.33 5.86
CA ASN A 328 11.34 4.62 5.00
C ASN A 328 10.25 3.55 5.17
N ASP A 329 10.64 2.28 5.31
CA ASP A 329 9.72 1.18 5.55
C ASP A 329 10.40 0.00 6.24
N PHE A 330 9.61 -0.81 6.93
CA PHE A 330 10.06 -2.00 7.66
C PHE A 330 8.96 -3.06 7.63
N ILE A 331 9.33 -4.30 7.38
CA ILE A 331 8.45 -5.46 7.48
C ILE A 331 9.16 -6.63 8.17
N VAL A 332 8.36 -7.48 8.81
CA VAL A 332 8.78 -8.82 9.25
C VAL A 332 8.22 -9.82 8.26
N ILE A 333 9.11 -10.59 7.63
CA ILE A 333 8.74 -11.61 6.63
C ILE A 333 8.61 -12.99 7.30
N GLU A 334 8.08 -13.95 6.55
CA GLU A 334 7.92 -15.33 7.02
C GLU A 334 9.25 -15.88 7.59
N GLY A 335 9.16 -16.62 8.69
CA GLY A 335 10.34 -17.08 9.45
C GLY A 335 10.95 -16.04 10.39
N GLY A 336 10.33 -14.86 10.53
CA GLY A 336 10.72 -13.81 11.49
C GLY A 336 11.92 -12.98 11.05
N ALA A 337 12.36 -13.11 9.79
CA ALA A 337 13.41 -12.26 9.25
C ALA A 337 12.89 -10.83 9.06
N PHE A 338 13.77 -9.87 9.27
CA PHE A 338 13.46 -8.46 9.14
C PHE A 338 13.96 -7.96 7.78
N LEU A 339 13.19 -7.06 7.19
CA LEU A 339 13.58 -6.33 6.00
C LEU A 339 13.25 -4.86 6.20
N ALA A 340 14.23 -3.99 6.00
CA ALA A 340 14.08 -2.55 6.16
C ALA A 340 14.58 -1.80 4.94
N ALA A 341 13.74 -0.91 4.42
CA ALA A 341 14.09 0.12 3.47
C ALA A 341 14.54 1.36 4.25
N SER A 342 15.83 1.64 4.24
CA SER A 342 16.37 2.91 4.75
C SER A 342 16.76 3.81 3.59
N LYS A 343 16.86 5.10 3.85
CA LYS A 343 17.26 6.10 2.85
C LYS A 343 18.57 5.77 2.12
N ASP A 344 19.49 5.08 2.77
CA ASP A 344 20.80 4.71 2.23
C ASP A 344 20.90 3.28 1.69
N GLY A 345 19.87 2.45 1.84
CA GLY A 345 19.93 1.08 1.36
C GLY A 345 18.84 0.16 1.88
N LEU A 346 18.84 -1.06 1.34
CA LEU A 346 17.99 -2.15 1.78
C LEU A 346 18.77 -3.01 2.76
N TYR A 347 18.16 -3.35 3.90
CA TYR A 347 18.81 -4.09 4.97
C TYR A 347 17.97 -5.29 5.38
N THR A 348 18.63 -6.40 5.68
CA THR A 348 17.98 -7.60 6.23
C THR A 348 18.61 -8.02 7.55
N LYS A 349 17.83 -8.64 8.43
CA LYS A 349 18.31 -9.21 9.69
C LYS A 349 17.59 -10.53 9.94
N LYS A 350 18.35 -11.60 10.15
CA LYS A 350 17.78 -12.88 10.58
C LYS A 350 17.34 -12.79 12.05
N PRO A 351 16.38 -13.63 12.51
CA PRO A 351 16.01 -13.69 13.92
C PRO A 351 17.24 -13.86 14.83
N GLY A 352 17.41 -12.97 15.81
CA GLY A 352 18.56 -12.96 16.72
C GLY A 352 19.91 -12.56 16.11
N GLY A 353 19.96 -12.22 14.81
CA GLY A 353 21.18 -11.81 14.10
C GLY A 353 21.44 -10.31 14.16
N THR A 354 22.38 -9.85 13.32
CA THR A 354 22.66 -8.43 13.08
C THR A 354 22.10 -7.98 11.74
N TRP A 355 21.93 -6.67 11.56
CA TRP A 355 21.57 -6.09 10.27
C TRP A 355 22.71 -6.25 9.25
N GLU A 356 22.34 -6.63 8.04
CA GLU A 356 23.21 -6.82 6.89
C GLU A 356 22.65 -6.04 5.69
N ALA A 357 23.52 -5.33 4.97
CA ALA A 357 23.13 -4.62 3.76
C ALA A 357 22.85 -5.62 2.62
N VAL A 358 21.76 -5.39 1.89
CA VAL A 358 21.37 -6.22 0.74
C VAL A 358 21.98 -5.64 -0.54
N ALA A 359 22.69 -6.49 -1.29
CA ALA A 359 23.26 -6.10 -2.57
C ALA A 359 22.15 -5.84 -3.62
N LEU A 360 22.15 -4.64 -4.20
CA LEU A 360 21.24 -4.21 -5.25
C LEU A 360 21.95 -4.11 -6.61
N PRO A 361 21.22 -4.07 -7.75
CA PRO A 361 21.82 -3.93 -9.07
C PRO A 361 22.77 -2.73 -9.16
N LYS A 362 23.98 -2.90 -9.71
CA LYS A 362 25.00 -1.83 -9.82
C LYS A 362 24.49 -0.56 -10.51
N LYS A 363 23.53 -0.66 -11.45
CA LYS A 363 22.91 0.49 -12.12
C LYS A 363 22.04 1.39 -11.22
N LEU A 364 21.80 0.96 -9.98
CA LEU A 364 21.01 1.65 -8.96
C LEU A 364 21.91 2.30 -7.90
N GLU A 365 23.05 2.86 -8.33
CA GLU A 365 23.87 3.67 -7.44
C GLU A 365 23.06 4.85 -6.89
N GLY A 366 23.12 5.07 -5.57
CA GLY A 366 22.30 6.08 -4.89
C GLY A 366 20.81 5.77 -4.84
N PHE A 367 20.42 4.50 -5.01
CA PHE A 367 19.03 4.10 -4.86
C PHE A 367 18.58 4.21 -3.41
N GLU A 368 17.46 4.90 -3.23
CA GLU A 368 16.78 5.08 -1.96
C GLU A 368 15.50 4.22 -1.98
N PRO A 369 15.50 3.04 -1.30
CA PRO A 369 14.30 2.23 -1.11
C PRO A 369 13.23 3.02 -0.36
N GLY A 370 11.99 2.97 -0.85
CA GLY A 370 10.84 3.68 -0.27
C GLY A 370 9.88 2.76 0.47
N ALA A 371 9.53 1.61 -0.10
CA ALA A 371 8.79 0.57 0.63
C ALA A 371 9.12 -0.83 0.15
N VAL A 372 8.78 -1.80 0.99
CA VAL A 372 9.03 -3.22 0.82
C VAL A 372 7.74 -4.02 1.00
N TYR A 373 7.57 -5.04 0.18
CA TYR A 373 6.48 -6.00 0.29
C TYR A 373 7.00 -7.39 0.03
N ALA A 374 6.74 -8.33 0.92
CA ALA A 374 7.13 -9.72 0.76
C ALA A 374 5.89 -10.60 0.65
N ARG A 375 5.84 -11.41 -0.41
CA ARG A 375 4.88 -12.52 -0.53
C ARG A 375 5.38 -13.76 0.19
N THR A 376 6.68 -14.02 0.04
CA THR A 376 7.41 -15.13 0.66
C THR A 376 8.82 -14.64 1.00
N THR A 377 9.61 -15.48 1.66
CA THR A 377 11.03 -15.20 1.92
C THR A 377 11.89 -15.04 0.66
N SER A 378 11.44 -15.58 -0.47
CA SER A 378 12.15 -15.52 -1.77
C SER A 378 11.50 -14.60 -2.80
N ASP A 379 10.31 -14.05 -2.51
CA ASP A 379 9.55 -13.18 -3.41
C ASP A 379 9.23 -11.86 -2.70
N VAL A 380 10.18 -10.95 -2.83
CA VAL A 380 10.23 -9.64 -2.19
C VAL A 380 10.26 -8.56 -3.26
N TRP A 381 9.34 -7.63 -3.14
CA TRP A 381 9.18 -6.45 -3.97
C TRP A 381 9.68 -5.23 -3.22
N VAL A 382 10.42 -4.38 -3.91
CA VAL A 382 10.97 -3.15 -3.34
C VAL A 382 10.69 -2.03 -4.31
N TYR A 383 9.98 -0.98 -3.89
CA TYR A 383 9.94 0.25 -4.65
C TYR A 383 10.97 1.22 -4.09
N GLY A 384 11.53 2.06 -4.94
CA GLY A 384 12.38 3.16 -4.52
C GLY A 384 12.68 4.11 -5.67
N ARG A 385 13.67 4.97 -5.46
CA ARG A 385 14.11 5.94 -6.47
C ARG A 385 15.62 5.94 -6.61
N ALA A 386 16.11 6.21 -7.81
CA ALA A 386 17.48 6.66 -8.02
C ALA A 386 17.44 7.91 -8.90
N GLY A 387 17.89 9.04 -8.36
CA GLY A 387 17.65 10.35 -8.95
C GLY A 387 16.15 10.66 -9.06
N SER A 388 15.69 11.07 -10.24
CA SER A 388 14.27 11.34 -10.51
C SER A 388 13.48 10.08 -10.88
N THR A 389 14.13 9.00 -11.31
CA THR A 389 13.46 7.77 -11.77
C THR A 389 12.97 6.94 -10.59
N ARG A 390 11.77 6.36 -10.70
CA ARG A 390 11.25 5.34 -9.78
C ARG A 390 11.49 3.95 -10.34
N TYR A 391 11.80 3.02 -9.45
CA TYR A 391 12.03 1.64 -9.80
C TYR A 391 11.20 0.72 -8.92
N LEU A 392 10.74 -0.37 -9.52
CA LEU A 392 10.25 -1.54 -8.80
C LEU A 392 11.24 -2.68 -9.01
N LEU A 393 11.72 -3.23 -7.90
CA LEU A 393 12.62 -4.37 -7.87
C LEU A 393 11.87 -5.60 -7.37
N ARG A 394 12.33 -6.79 -7.78
CA ARG A 394 11.88 -8.06 -7.26
C ARG A 394 13.06 -8.98 -7.00
N SER A 395 13.04 -9.76 -5.91
CA SER A 395 14.08 -10.74 -5.55
C SER A 395 14.09 -11.99 -6.44
N THR A 396 13.49 -11.91 -7.62
CA THR A 396 13.49 -12.95 -8.65
C THR A 396 14.04 -12.37 -9.94
N LYS A 397 14.57 -13.23 -10.81
CA LYS A 397 15.04 -12.79 -12.12
C LYS A 397 13.88 -12.34 -13.00
N VAL A 398 14.08 -11.21 -13.67
CA VAL A 398 13.20 -10.67 -14.69
C VAL A 398 14.06 -10.32 -15.90
N ASP A 399 13.64 -10.77 -17.09
CA ASP A 399 14.46 -10.68 -18.30
C ASP A 399 14.65 -9.24 -18.80
N LYS A 400 13.57 -8.45 -18.78
CA LYS A 400 13.57 -7.06 -19.23
C LYS A 400 12.68 -6.19 -18.33
N PRO A 401 13.19 -5.04 -17.84
CA PRO A 401 12.34 -4.07 -17.15
C PRO A 401 11.30 -3.48 -18.09
N VAL A 402 10.12 -3.18 -17.56
CA VAL A 402 9.10 -2.42 -18.27
C VAL A 402 9.21 -0.94 -17.96
N VAL A 403 9.21 -0.10 -19.00
CA VAL A 403 9.17 1.35 -18.85
C VAL A 403 7.71 1.82 -18.88
N MET A 404 7.28 2.50 -17.83
CA MET A 404 5.91 3.03 -17.72
C MET A 404 5.80 4.43 -18.32
N PRO A 405 4.63 4.76 -18.92
CA PRO A 405 4.33 6.14 -19.30
C PRO A 405 4.23 7.03 -18.06
N SER A 406 4.44 8.33 -18.26
CA SER A 406 4.19 9.32 -17.22
C SER A 406 2.70 9.46 -16.89
N GLU A 407 2.40 9.90 -15.68
CA GLU A 407 1.05 10.25 -15.25
C GLU A 407 0.43 11.29 -16.19
N LYS A 408 1.23 12.26 -16.65
CA LYS A 408 0.80 13.25 -17.64
C LYS A 408 0.38 12.61 -18.97
N GLU A 409 1.13 11.64 -19.48
CA GLU A 409 0.80 10.91 -20.72
C GLU A 409 -0.44 10.03 -20.55
N VAL A 410 -0.56 9.35 -19.41
CA VAL A 410 -1.75 8.57 -19.06
C VAL A 410 -2.98 9.49 -19.00
N GLN A 411 -2.89 10.61 -18.29
CA GLN A 411 -4.00 11.55 -18.14
C GLN A 411 -4.38 12.20 -19.47
N ALA A 412 -3.42 12.61 -20.30
CA ALA A 412 -3.70 13.16 -21.63
C ALA A 412 -4.46 12.14 -22.51
N THR A 413 -4.13 10.85 -22.38
CA THR A 413 -4.83 9.77 -23.09
C THR A 413 -6.25 9.58 -22.57
N LEU A 414 -6.42 9.58 -21.25
CA LEU A 414 -7.73 9.43 -20.60
C LEU A 414 -8.67 10.59 -20.96
N THR A 415 -8.20 11.83 -20.92
CA THR A 415 -9.03 13.00 -21.24
C THR A 415 -9.47 13.02 -22.72
N SER A 416 -8.58 12.62 -23.63
CA SER A 416 -8.85 12.71 -25.07
C SER A 416 -9.62 11.51 -25.63
N ASN A 417 -9.42 10.30 -25.07
CA ASN A 417 -9.97 9.06 -25.64
C ASN A 417 -10.85 8.28 -24.67
N PHE A 418 -10.91 8.69 -23.40
CA PHE A 418 -11.60 7.96 -22.33
C PHE A 418 -11.18 6.48 -22.30
N ARG A 419 -9.88 6.20 -22.47
CA ARG A 419 -9.30 4.84 -22.48
C ARG A 419 -7.90 4.88 -21.85
N TYR A 420 -7.52 3.80 -21.18
CA TYR A 420 -6.16 3.67 -20.66
C TYR A 420 -5.18 3.35 -21.79
N PRO A 421 -3.98 3.95 -21.81
CA PRO A 421 -2.95 3.59 -22.76
C PRO A 421 -2.53 2.13 -22.56
N ALA A 422 -2.16 1.45 -23.64
CA ALA A 422 -1.52 0.14 -23.53
C ALA A 422 -0.06 0.31 -23.10
N THR A 423 0.32 -0.38 -22.03
CA THR A 423 1.72 -0.59 -21.67
C THR A 423 2.17 -1.98 -22.14
N PRO A 424 3.47 -2.31 -22.13
CA PRO A 424 3.95 -3.66 -22.42
C PRO A 424 3.35 -4.76 -21.52
N LEU A 425 2.71 -4.38 -20.41
CA LEU A 425 2.03 -5.28 -19.48
C LEU A 425 0.60 -5.63 -19.92
N CYS A 426 0.10 -5.01 -20.99
CA CYS A 426 -1.29 -5.12 -21.38
C CYS A 426 -1.67 -6.52 -21.87
N VAL A 427 -2.65 -7.16 -21.21
CA VAL A 427 -3.14 -8.50 -21.59
C VAL A 427 -4.29 -8.47 -22.61
N LYS A 428 -4.87 -7.30 -22.87
CA LYS A 428 -5.92 -7.08 -23.87
C LYS A 428 -5.60 -5.88 -24.76
N PRO A 429 -4.56 -5.98 -25.60
CA PRO A 429 -4.17 -4.89 -26.49
C PRO A 429 -5.22 -4.72 -27.60
N TYR A 430 -5.64 -3.47 -27.80
CA TYR A 430 -6.67 -3.10 -28.77
C TYR A 430 -6.17 -2.00 -29.69
N ALA A 431 -6.12 -2.29 -30.98
CA ALA A 431 -5.78 -1.33 -32.02
C ALA A 431 -7.03 -0.53 -32.40
N HIS A 432 -7.16 0.68 -31.86
CA HIS A 432 -8.26 1.60 -32.16
C HIS A 432 -7.93 2.41 -33.42
N LEU A 433 -8.78 2.34 -34.45
CA LEU A 433 -8.46 2.90 -35.75
C LEU A 433 -9.15 4.24 -36.03
N PHE A 434 -10.49 4.25 -36.05
CA PHE A 434 -11.27 5.46 -36.36
C PHE A 434 -12.72 5.37 -35.86
N SER A 435 -13.35 6.53 -35.65
CA SER A 435 -14.78 6.61 -35.34
C SER A 435 -15.63 6.57 -36.61
N ILE A 436 -16.81 5.96 -36.51
CA ILE A 436 -17.80 5.87 -37.60
C ILE A 436 -19.13 6.56 -37.26
N GLY A 437 -19.19 7.31 -36.15
CA GLY A 437 -20.36 8.09 -35.75
C GLY A 437 -20.87 7.77 -34.34
N PRO A 438 -22.02 8.35 -33.94
CA PRO A 438 -22.62 8.12 -32.62
C PRO A 438 -23.16 6.69 -32.48
N SER A 439 -23.31 6.19 -31.24
CA SER A 439 -23.77 4.81 -30.95
C SER A 439 -25.11 4.42 -31.58
N ALA A 440 -26.00 5.39 -31.82
CA ALA A 440 -27.30 5.16 -32.46
C ALA A 440 -27.22 5.06 -34.00
N ALA A 441 -26.08 5.37 -34.61
CA ALA A 441 -25.92 5.36 -36.06
C ALA A 441 -25.93 3.91 -36.61
N PRO A 442 -26.46 3.70 -37.84
CA PRO A 442 -26.36 2.40 -38.49
C PRO A 442 -24.90 2.06 -38.81
N ILE A 443 -24.51 0.82 -38.51
CA ILE A 443 -23.16 0.33 -38.83
C ILE A 443 -23.03 0.14 -40.35
N PRO A 444 -22.03 0.74 -41.02
CA PRO A 444 -21.80 0.55 -42.45
C PRO A 444 -21.62 -0.92 -42.84
N LYS A 445 -22.02 -1.25 -44.07
CA LYS A 445 -21.78 -2.58 -44.64
C LYS A 445 -20.30 -2.78 -45.00
N GLU A 446 -19.65 -1.73 -45.47
CA GLU A 446 -18.27 -1.73 -45.94
C GLU A 446 -17.42 -0.69 -45.21
N PHE A 447 -16.12 -0.94 -45.15
CA PHE A 447 -15.15 -0.06 -44.50
C PHE A 447 -13.99 0.25 -45.47
N PRO A 448 -14.13 1.24 -46.38
CA PRO A 448 -13.12 1.53 -47.40
C PRO A 448 -11.73 1.85 -46.83
N ALA A 449 -11.66 2.53 -45.69
CA ALA A 449 -10.41 2.83 -45.00
C ALA A 449 -9.70 1.56 -44.50
N VAL A 450 -10.46 0.56 -44.04
CA VAL A 450 -9.92 -0.76 -43.66
C VAL A 450 -9.38 -1.47 -44.89
N LYS A 451 -10.19 -1.57 -45.96
CA LYS A 451 -9.76 -2.21 -47.22
C LYS A 451 -8.45 -1.60 -47.74
N LYS A 452 -8.41 -0.28 -47.88
CA LYS A 452 -7.22 0.46 -48.31
C LYS A 452 -5.99 0.17 -47.44
N SER A 453 -6.16 -0.01 -46.13
CA SER A 453 -5.05 -0.14 -45.19
C SER A 453 -4.49 -1.56 -45.09
N PHE A 454 -5.34 -2.56 -45.32
CA PHE A 454 -5.04 -3.95 -44.97
C PHE A 454 -5.18 -4.96 -46.11
N GLU A 455 -5.58 -4.54 -47.32
CA GLU A 455 -5.65 -5.44 -48.49
C GLU A 455 -4.34 -6.21 -48.69
N GLY A 456 -4.44 -7.55 -48.66
CA GLY A 456 -3.29 -8.46 -48.79
C GLY A 456 -2.40 -8.59 -47.55
N LYS A 457 -2.71 -7.92 -46.43
CA LYS A 457 -1.99 -8.06 -45.15
C LYS A 457 -2.68 -9.11 -44.28
N LYS A 458 -1.90 -9.85 -43.48
CA LYS A 458 -2.41 -10.85 -42.55
C LYS A 458 -1.98 -10.53 -41.12
N PHE A 459 -2.94 -10.60 -40.21
CA PHE A 459 -2.74 -10.46 -38.77
C PHE A 459 -3.34 -11.66 -38.07
N ASP A 460 -2.59 -12.76 -38.01
CA ASP A 460 -3.09 -14.04 -37.51
C ASP A 460 -3.59 -13.91 -36.06
N GLY A 461 -4.80 -14.39 -35.80
CA GLY A 461 -5.46 -14.32 -34.50
C GLY A 461 -6.06 -12.95 -34.14
N ALA A 462 -5.72 -11.87 -34.84
CA ALA A 462 -6.36 -10.57 -34.63
C ALA A 462 -7.79 -10.56 -35.20
N LYS A 463 -8.70 -9.89 -34.50
CA LYS A 463 -10.11 -9.76 -34.93
C LYS A 463 -10.48 -8.31 -35.11
N LEU A 464 -10.83 -7.93 -36.33
CA LEU A 464 -11.34 -6.61 -36.65
C LEU A 464 -12.81 -6.53 -36.23
N VAL A 465 -13.19 -5.44 -35.57
CA VAL A 465 -14.49 -5.28 -34.92
C VAL A 465 -14.99 -3.84 -35.04
N VAL A 466 -16.30 -3.67 -34.92
CA VAL A 466 -16.93 -2.41 -34.54
C VAL A 466 -17.24 -2.48 -33.05
N GLU A 467 -16.66 -1.58 -32.27
CA GLU A 467 -16.97 -1.38 -30.86
C GLU A 467 -17.95 -0.23 -30.64
N ASP A 468 -18.65 -0.27 -29.52
CA ASP A 468 -19.49 0.81 -29.01
C ASP A 468 -19.04 1.18 -27.60
N ASP A 469 -18.59 2.43 -27.40
CA ASP A 469 -18.18 2.91 -26.08
C ASP A 469 -19.35 3.53 -25.27
N GLY A 470 -20.59 3.43 -25.80
CA GLY A 470 -21.81 4.03 -25.27
C GLY A 470 -22.09 5.44 -25.75
N ARG A 471 -21.13 6.08 -26.43
CA ARG A 471 -21.29 7.42 -27.06
C ARG A 471 -21.10 7.36 -28.56
N SER A 472 -20.08 6.63 -28.99
CA SER A 472 -19.65 6.53 -30.38
C SER A 472 -19.30 5.10 -30.77
N LEU A 473 -19.50 4.81 -32.05
CA LEU A 473 -19.02 3.60 -32.70
C LEU A 473 -17.60 3.83 -33.23
N PHE A 474 -16.75 2.82 -33.06
CA PHE A 474 -15.39 2.84 -33.56
C PHE A 474 -15.05 1.53 -34.26
N VAL A 475 -14.22 1.62 -35.30
CA VAL A 475 -13.57 0.46 -35.90
C VAL A 475 -12.23 0.27 -35.21
N GLY A 476 -11.94 -0.96 -34.82
CA GLY A 476 -10.66 -1.35 -34.28
C GLY A 476 -10.40 -2.85 -34.37
N ALA A 477 -9.29 -3.30 -33.83
CA ALA A 477 -8.92 -4.72 -33.84
C ALA A 477 -8.47 -5.19 -32.46
N LYS A 478 -9.03 -6.32 -32.02
CA LYS A 478 -8.52 -7.07 -30.87
C LYS A 478 -7.25 -7.79 -31.31
N ALA A 479 -6.12 -7.45 -30.71
CA ALA A 479 -4.84 -8.06 -30.99
C ALA A 479 -4.48 -9.13 -29.96
N THR A 480 -3.55 -10.01 -30.30
CA THR A 480 -3.05 -11.09 -29.42
C THR A 480 -1.91 -10.64 -28.51
N ASN A 481 -1.16 -9.60 -28.90
CA ASN A 481 -0.09 -8.98 -28.14
C ASN A 481 0.08 -7.51 -28.56
N ILE A 482 0.91 -6.77 -27.83
CA ILE A 482 1.09 -5.33 -28.05
C ILE A 482 1.77 -5.05 -29.40
N GLU A 483 2.74 -5.87 -29.79
CA GLU A 483 3.48 -5.74 -31.05
C GLU A 483 2.55 -5.86 -32.26
N GLN A 484 1.60 -6.80 -32.20
CA GLN A 484 0.59 -6.96 -33.25
C GLN A 484 -0.36 -5.75 -33.29
N ALA A 485 -0.78 -5.22 -32.15
CA ALA A 485 -1.64 -4.03 -32.11
C ALA A 485 -0.92 -2.80 -32.70
N GLU A 486 0.35 -2.60 -32.36
CA GLU A 486 1.20 -1.55 -32.91
C GLU A 486 1.39 -1.71 -34.42
N ALA A 487 1.62 -2.93 -34.91
CA ALA A 487 1.73 -3.21 -36.33
C ALA A 487 0.45 -2.87 -37.11
N ILE A 488 -0.72 -3.19 -36.55
CA ILE A 488 -2.03 -2.84 -37.13
C ILE A 488 -2.21 -1.32 -37.18
N VAL A 489 -1.96 -0.63 -36.06
CA VAL A 489 -2.05 0.84 -35.97
C VAL A 489 -1.12 1.53 -36.95
N LYS A 490 0.14 1.07 -37.05
CA LYS A 490 1.13 1.60 -37.99
C LYS A 490 0.67 1.42 -39.44
N ALA A 491 0.27 0.20 -39.81
CA ALA A 491 -0.21 -0.10 -41.15
C ALA A 491 -1.43 0.75 -41.56
N PHE A 492 -2.32 1.04 -40.61
CA PHE A 492 -3.45 1.95 -40.83
C PHE A 492 -3.00 3.41 -40.98
N ALA A 493 -2.17 3.91 -40.06
CA ALA A 493 -1.68 5.28 -40.07
C ALA A 493 -0.98 5.65 -41.39
N GLU A 494 -0.16 4.74 -41.92
CA GLU A 494 0.54 4.90 -43.21
C GLU A 494 -0.43 5.07 -44.39
N ALA A 495 -1.55 4.32 -44.39
CA ALA A 495 -2.55 4.39 -45.45
C ALA A 495 -3.54 5.56 -45.29
N THR A 496 -3.71 6.07 -44.06
CA THR A 496 -4.67 7.13 -43.70
C THR A 496 -4.02 8.22 -42.84
N PRO A 497 -3.13 9.07 -43.40
CA PRO A 497 -2.32 10.02 -42.61
C PRO A 497 -3.11 11.13 -41.91
N LYS A 498 -4.41 11.31 -42.23
CA LYS A 498 -5.31 12.26 -41.55
C LYS A 498 -6.02 11.66 -40.32
N MET A 499 -5.91 10.35 -40.12
CA MET A 499 -6.51 9.65 -38.99
C MET A 499 -5.43 9.36 -37.94
N THR A 500 -5.84 9.26 -36.67
CA THR A 500 -4.94 9.11 -35.52
C THR A 500 -5.20 7.79 -34.80
N PRO A 501 -4.89 6.63 -35.44
CA PRO A 501 -5.05 5.33 -34.79
C PRO A 501 -4.10 5.21 -33.58
N ARG A 502 -4.50 4.43 -32.58
CA ARG A 502 -3.77 4.25 -31.31
C ARG A 502 -3.98 2.87 -30.72
N VAL A 503 -3.06 2.44 -29.86
CA VAL A 503 -3.22 1.20 -29.08
C VAL A 503 -3.69 1.54 -27.67
N PHE A 504 -4.70 0.81 -27.19
CA PHE A 504 -5.21 0.91 -25.82
C PHE A 504 -5.19 -0.45 -25.14
N CYS A 505 -5.14 -0.45 -23.81
CA CYS A 505 -5.47 -1.65 -23.04
C CYS A 505 -6.95 -1.65 -22.77
N HIS A 506 -7.70 -2.42 -23.55
CA HIS A 506 -9.15 -2.29 -23.61
C HIS A 506 -9.83 -3.60 -23.97
N ASP A 507 -10.94 -3.89 -23.27
CA ASP A 507 -11.86 -4.95 -23.65
C ASP A 507 -13.10 -4.32 -24.31
N PRO A 508 -13.18 -4.30 -25.65
CA PRO A 508 -14.21 -3.56 -26.37
C PRO A 508 -15.58 -4.25 -26.27
N LEU A 509 -16.65 -3.45 -26.17
CA LEU A 509 -18.01 -3.94 -26.36
C LEU A 509 -18.27 -4.11 -27.87
N VAL A 510 -18.05 -5.32 -28.38
CA VAL A 510 -18.19 -5.63 -29.81
C VAL A 510 -19.66 -5.62 -30.22
N LYS A 511 -19.99 -4.82 -31.25
CA LYS A 511 -21.30 -4.81 -31.91
C LYS A 511 -21.34 -5.62 -33.20
N LYS A 512 -20.20 -5.70 -33.89
CA LYS A 512 -20.08 -6.39 -35.18
C LYS A 512 -18.65 -6.85 -35.39
N ASP A 513 -18.48 -8.10 -35.82
CA ASP A 513 -17.22 -8.58 -36.38
C ASP A 513 -17.07 -8.08 -37.82
N VAL A 514 -15.86 -7.69 -38.20
CA VAL A 514 -15.53 -7.21 -39.54
C VAL A 514 -14.50 -8.14 -40.13
N ASP A 515 -14.73 -8.58 -41.36
CA ASP A 515 -13.76 -9.42 -42.07
C ASP A 515 -12.51 -8.62 -42.46
N TRP A 516 -11.36 -9.27 -42.35
CA TRP A 516 -10.12 -8.71 -42.92
C TRP A 516 -10.20 -8.74 -44.46
N PRO A 517 -9.81 -7.64 -45.13
CA PRO A 517 -9.93 -7.48 -46.58
C PRO A 517 -8.87 -8.21 -47.41
#